data_AF-X1NKF9-F1
#
_entry.id   AF-X1NKF9-F1
#
_cell.length_a   1.000
_cell.length_b   1.000
_cell.length_c   1.000
_cell.angle_alpha   90.00
_cell.angle_beta   90.00
_cell.angle_gamma   90.00
#
_symmetry.space_group_name_H-M   'P 1'
#
loop_
_entity.id
_entity.type
_entity.pdbx_description
1 polymer ?
#
loop_
_entity_poly.entity_id
_entity_poly.type
_entity_poly.pdbx_seq_one_letter_code
_entity_poly.pdbx_strand_id
1 'polypeptide(L)' 'MLEKSGLVLRRQKKEGYYDRFRGRIIFPIFTETGKVVAFGGRSLFNEEPKYLNSPDTEIYSKGELLYGL' A
#
# COMPACT_ATOMS: atom_id res chain seq x y z
N MET A 1 -13.82 0.41 5.74
CA MET A 1 -13.23 1.58 5.07
C MET A 1 -11.72 1.40 4.86
N LEU A 2 -10.93 1.13 5.91
CA LEU A 2 -9.46 0.97 5.81
C LEU A 2 -8.96 -0.30 5.08
N GLU A 3 -9.70 -1.41 5.17
CA GLU A 3 -9.32 -2.64 4.46
C GLU A 3 -9.44 -2.46 2.94
N LYS A 4 -10.51 -1.79 2.49
CA LYS A 4 -10.75 -1.48 1.07
C LYS A 4 -9.73 -0.51 0.48
N SER A 5 -9.16 0.38 1.29
CA SER A 5 -8.07 1.26 0.85
C SER A 5 -6.70 0.56 0.82
N GLY A 6 -6.64 -0.73 1.16
CA GLY A 6 -5.41 -1.52 1.11
C GLY A 6 -4.40 -1.18 2.20
N LEU A 7 -4.76 -0.39 3.21
CA LEU A 7 -3.84 -0.01 4.30
C LEU A 7 -3.74 -1.08 5.39
N VAL A 8 -4.81 -1.83 5.59
CA VAL A 8 -4.87 -2.92 6.58
C VAL A 8 -5.31 -4.22 5.94
N LEU A 9 -4.91 -5.32 6.56
CA LEU A 9 -5.34 -6.67 6.22
C LEU A 9 -6.16 -7.24 7.35
N ARG A 10 -7.28 -7.89 7.02
CA ARG A 10 -8.09 -8.62 8.00
C ARG A 10 -7.37 -9.89 8.46
N ARG A 11 -7.45 -10.18 9.75
CA ARG A 11 -6.95 -11.45 10.29
C ARG A 11 -7.90 -12.58 9.88
N GLN A 12 -7.35 -13.68 9.35
CA GLN A 12 -8.17 -14.79 8.88
C GLN A 12 -8.79 -15.64 10.02
N LYS A 13 -8.05 -15.83 11.12
CA LYS A 13 -8.42 -16.75 12.21
C LYS A 13 -8.78 -16.06 13.53
N LYS A 14 -8.72 -14.73 13.57
CA LYS A 14 -8.99 -13.91 14.76
C LYS A 14 -9.73 -12.66 14.32
N GLU A 15 -10.46 -12.03 15.23
CA GLU A 15 -11.00 -10.71 14.98
C GLU A 15 -9.89 -9.65 14.86
N GLY A 16 -10.21 -8.56 14.16
CA GLY A 16 -9.35 -7.41 13.99
C GLY A 16 -8.49 -7.42 12.72
N TYR A 17 -7.60 -6.43 12.69
CA TYR A 17 -6.80 -6.05 11.53
C TYR A 17 -5.31 -6.00 11.89
N TYR A 18 -4.47 -5.88 10.87
CA TYR A 18 -3.07 -5.54 11.02
C TYR A 18 -2.60 -4.69 9.83
N ASP A 19 -1.58 -3.88 10.08
CA ASP A 19 -1.02 -2.98 9.07
C ASP A 19 -0.39 -3.78 7.94
N ARG A 20 -0.69 -3.38 6.70
CA ARG A 20 -0.12 -4.01 5.50
C ARG A 20 1.37 -3.72 5.38
N PHE A 21 1.80 -2.49 5.69
CA PHE A 21 3.16 -2.01 5.46
C PHE A 21 3.99 -1.95 6.76
N ARG A 22 4.30 -3.12 7.33
CA ARG A 22 5.14 -3.21 8.54
C ARG A 22 6.60 -3.37 8.16
N GLY A 23 7.51 -2.80 8.97
CA GLY A 23 8.96 -2.92 8.77
C GLY A 23 9.46 -2.34 7.45
N ARG A 24 8.77 -1.32 6.91
CA ARG A 24 9.03 -0.78 5.56
C ARG A 24 9.20 0.73 5.56
N ILE A 25 10.13 1.22 4.73
CA ILE A 25 10.17 2.63 4.32
C ILE A 25 9.00 2.86 3.37
N ILE A 26 8.20 3.88 3.65
CA ILE A 26 6.97 4.18 2.92
C ILE A 26 7.24 5.25 1.86
N PHE A 27 6.78 4.97 0.64
CA PHE A 27 6.80 5.86 -0.51
C PHE A 27 5.34 6.16 -0.89
N PRO A 28 4.85 7.40 -0.68
CA PRO A 28 3.51 7.77 -1.14
C PRO A 28 3.47 7.79 -2.67
N ILE A 29 2.34 7.36 -3.22
CA ILE A 29 2.02 7.42 -4.65
C ILE A 29 0.95 8.49 -4.84
N PHE A 30 1.25 9.47 -5.70
CA PHE A 30 0.43 10.64 -5.92
C PHE A 30 -0.27 10.60 -7.28
N THR A 31 -1.44 11.21 -7.36
CA THR A 31 -2.03 11.67 -8.64
C THR A 31 -1.24 12.87 -9.19
N GLU A 32 -1.51 13.27 -10.43
CA GLU A 32 -0.91 14.47 -11.05
C GLU A 32 -1.29 15.76 -10.30
N THR A 33 -2.38 15.73 -9.55
CA THR A 33 -2.83 16.82 -8.67
C THR A 33 -2.20 16.77 -7.27
N GLY A 34 -1.27 15.85 -7.02
CA GLY A 34 -0.55 15.72 -5.74
C GLY A 34 -1.34 15.02 -4.63
N LYS A 35 -2.47 14.36 -4.93
CA LYS A 35 -3.24 13.61 -3.93
C LYS A 35 -2.64 12.23 -3.72
N VAL A 36 -2.44 11.83 -2.47
CA VAL A 36 -1.99 10.46 -2.14
C VAL A 36 -3.12 9.48 -2.39
N VAL A 37 -2.89 8.49 -3.24
CA VAL A 37 -3.87 7.44 -3.60
C VAL A 37 -3.42 6.03 -3.25
N ALA A 38 -2.10 5.82 -3.07
CA ALA A 38 -1.54 4.53 -2.70
C ALA A 38 -0.17 4.68 -2.04
N PHE A 39 0.40 3.55 -1.62
CA PHE A 39 1.72 3.49 -1.03
C PHE A 39 2.55 2.33 -1.62
N GLY A 40 3.82 2.59 -1.84
CA GLY A 40 4.87 1.58 -1.97
C GLY A 40 5.63 1.45 -0.65
N GLY A 41 6.14 0.26 -0.37
CA GLY A 41 6.87 -0.04 0.86
C GLY A 41 8.10 -0.90 0.58
N ARG A 42 9.30 -0.36 0.83
CA ARG A 42 10.56 -1.11 0.73
C ARG A 42 10.92 -1.72 2.06
N SER A 43 11.22 -3.02 2.10
CA SER A 43 11.63 -3.71 3.34
C SER A 43 12.90 -3.11 3.94
N LEU A 44 12.90 -2.91 5.27
CA LEU A 44 14.07 -2.54 6.07
C LEU A 44 14.93 -3.75 6.45
N PHE A 45 14.32 -4.93 6.59
CA PHE A 45 14.93 -6.09 7.23
C PHE A 45 14.89 -7.34 6.34
N ASN A 46 15.40 -7.26 5.09
CA ASN A 46 15.44 -8.37 4.10
C ASN A 46 14.15 -9.22 4.02
N GLU A 47 13.00 -8.63 4.36
CA GLU A 47 11.72 -9.30 4.31
C GLU A 47 11.21 -9.30 2.88
N GLU A 48 10.76 -10.47 2.40
CA GLU A 48 10.10 -10.55 1.10
C GLU A 48 8.63 -10.10 1.19
N PRO A 49 8.11 -9.41 0.16
CA PRO A 49 8.84 -8.95 -1.03
C PRO A 49 9.75 -7.74 -0.70
N LYS A 50 10.87 -7.57 -1.41
CA LYS A 50 11.72 -6.36 -1.29
C LYS A 50 10.92 -5.06 -1.43
N TYR A 51 9.94 -5.04 -2.35
CA TYR A 51 8.96 -3.96 -2.53
C TYR A 51 7.54 -4.50 -2.45
N LEU A 52 6.70 -3.84 -1.65
CA LEU A 52 5.28 -4.12 -1.54
C LEU A 52 4.50 -2.88 -1.95
N ASN A 53 3.59 -3.01 -2.91
CA ASN A 53 2.69 -1.91 -3.28
C ASN A 53 1.29 -2.13 -2.68
N SER A 54 0.53 -1.05 -2.56
CA SER A 54 -0.92 -1.13 -2.38
C SER A 54 -1.53 -2.07 -3.44
N PRO A 55 -2.57 -2.84 -3.08
CA PRO A 55 -3.40 -3.52 -4.06
C PRO A 55 -4.19 -2.47 -4.86
N ASP A 56 -4.86 -2.90 -5.93
CA ASP A 56 -5.84 -2.03 -6.59
C ASP A 56 -6.98 -1.69 -5.63
N THR A 57 -7.45 -0.46 -5.71
CA THR A 57 -8.54 0.10 -4.88
C THR A 57 -9.46 0.93 -5.77
N GLU A 58 -10.57 1.41 -5.21
CA GLU A 58 -11.51 2.30 -5.91
C GLU A 58 -10.84 3.60 -6.44
N ILE A 59 -9.69 4.00 -5.89
CA ILE A 59 -8.98 5.25 -6.24
C ILE A 59 -7.55 5.04 -6.75
N TYR A 60 -7.11 3.79 -6.92
CA TYR A 60 -5.75 3.47 -7.38
C TYR A 60 -5.75 2.18 -8.19
N SER A 61 -5.27 2.28 -9.43
CA SER A 61 -4.98 1.16 -10.32
C SER A 61 -3.50 1.19 -10.69
N LYS A 62 -2.75 0.13 -10.36
CA LYS A 62 -1.28 0.10 -10.56
C LYS A 62 -0.87 0.31 -12.02
N GLY A 63 -1.70 -0.15 -12.97
CA GLY A 63 -1.40 -0.07 -14.41
C GLY A 63 -1.66 1.30 -15.03
N GLU A 64 -2.40 2.17 -14.35
CA GLU A 64 -2.89 3.44 -14.91
C GLU A 64 -2.11 4.66 -14.38
N LEU A 65 -1.38 4.50 -13.28
CA LEU A 65 -0.68 5.61 -12.63
C LEU A 65 0.84 5.41 -12.71
N LEU A 66 1.51 6.37 -13.36
CA LEU A 66 2.97 6.40 -13.45
C LEU A 66 3.55 7.22 -12.29
N TYR A 67 4.40 6.56 -11.49
CA TYR A 67 5.05 7.19 -10.36
C TYR A 67 6.06 8.26 -10.79
N GLY A 68 5.95 9.47 -10.23
CA GLY A 68 6.90 10.56 -10.45
C GLY A 68 6.64 11.45 -11.67
N LEU A 69 5.43 11.39 -12.24
CA LEU A 69 4.89 12.44 -13.11
C LEU A 69 4.67 13.74 -12.34
#